data_AF-A0A4R0DL34-F1
#
_entry.id   AF-A0A4R0DL34-F1
#
_cell.length_a   1.000
_cell.length_b   1.000
_cell.length_c   1.000
_cell.angle_alpha   90.00
_cell.angle_beta   90.00
_cell.angle_gamma   90.00
#
_symmetry.space_group_name_H-M   'P 1'
#
loop_
_entity.id
_entity.type
_entity.pdbx_description
1 polymer ?
#
loop_
_entity_poly.entity_id
_entity_poly.type
_entity_poly.pdbx_seq_one_letter_code
_entity_poly.pdbx_strand_id
1 'polypeptide(L)'
;MPVKYQQGVGLLEVLVALLLLAIGVLGFVGLQLRAVEATSEGFNRIQAMNIARDLAEKMRMNNSTAALAAYKTNLASTTNQAASGSDCYSDFCTPVAKAAFDVHEAYAQATNTGMTLNIMTCPGTANGRQCIYVAWNKTDPVDTTTTTTGHIACTNSTSSGFSYNEYSTCIVMEAY
;
A
#
# COMPACT_ATOMS: atom_id res chain seq x y z
N MET A 1 9.41 -77.69 -19.20
CA MET A 1 9.23 -76.27 -19.55
C MET A 1 9.16 -75.49 -18.25
N PRO A 2 10.10 -74.57 -17.94
CA PRO A 2 10.03 -73.82 -16.69
C PRO A 2 8.86 -72.83 -16.75
N VAL A 3 8.01 -72.85 -15.72
CA VAL A 3 6.88 -71.94 -15.57
C VAL A 3 7.43 -70.58 -15.13
N LYS A 4 7.31 -69.55 -15.99
CA LYS A 4 7.66 -68.17 -15.62
C LYS A 4 6.59 -67.64 -14.65
N TYR A 5 6.98 -67.37 -13.41
CA TYR A 5 6.13 -66.68 -12.44
C TYR A 5 5.96 -65.22 -12.86
N GLN A 6 4.70 -64.76 -12.93
CA GLN A 6 4.36 -63.37 -13.17
C GLN A 6 4.74 -62.59 -11.90
N GLN A 7 5.80 -61.78 -11.96
CA GLN A 7 6.13 -60.84 -10.88
C GLN A 7 5.15 -59.68 -10.97
N GLY A 8 4.02 -59.81 -10.29
CA GLY A 8 3.00 -58.76 -10.22
C GLY A 8 3.54 -57.54 -9.48
N VAL A 9 4.16 -56.62 -10.21
CA VAL A 9 4.66 -55.32 -9.71
C VAL A 9 3.63 -54.18 -9.78
N GLY A 10 2.47 -54.40 -10.42
CA GLY A 10 1.53 -53.33 -10.74
C GLY A 10 0.88 -52.61 -9.54
N LEU A 11 0.51 -53.32 -8.47
CA LEU A 11 -0.24 -52.69 -7.37
C LEU A 11 0.66 -51.80 -6.47
N LEU A 12 1.87 -52.27 -6.16
CA LEU A 12 2.82 -51.52 -5.35
C LEU A 12 3.32 -50.28 -6.10
N GLU A 13 3.60 -50.42 -7.39
CA GLU A 13 4.05 -49.33 -8.25
C GLU A 13 3.01 -48.20 -8.34
N VAL A 14 1.72 -48.55 -8.50
CA VAL A 14 0.63 -47.56 -8.49
C VAL A 14 0.49 -46.89 -7.12
N LEU A 15 0.63 -47.63 -6.01
CA LEU A 15 0.55 -47.07 -4.67
C LEU A 15 1.68 -46.08 -4.40
N VAL A 16 2.91 -46.41 -4.83
CA VAL A 16 4.06 -45.51 -4.73
C VAL A 16 3.89 -44.29 -5.65
N ALA A 17 3.39 -44.47 -6.88
CA ALA A 17 3.12 -43.36 -7.79
C ALA A 17 2.07 -42.38 -7.22
N LEU A 18 0.99 -42.89 -6.64
CA LEU A 18 -0.03 -42.07 -5.98
C LEU A 18 0.50 -41.36 -4.73
N LEU A 19 1.37 -42.01 -3.94
CA LEU A 19 2.02 -41.39 -2.79
C LEU A 19 2.90 -40.21 -3.21
N LEU A 20 3.74 -40.39 -4.24
CA LEU A 20 4.60 -39.33 -4.77
C LEU A 20 3.77 -38.19 -5.36
N LEU A 21 2.70 -38.51 -6.09
CA LEU A 21 1.78 -37.50 -6.63
C LEU A 21 1.10 -36.71 -5.52
N ALA A 22 0.63 -37.36 -4.45
CA ALA A 22 0.00 -36.68 -3.32
C ALA A 22 0.97 -35.69 -2.64
N ILE A 23 2.22 -36.11 -2.40
CA ILE A 23 3.26 -35.24 -1.82
C ILE A 23 3.56 -34.07 -2.76
N GLY A 24 3.68 -34.33 -4.07
CA GLY A 24 3.93 -33.30 -5.07
C GLY A 24 2.83 -32.24 -5.13
N VAL A 25 1.56 -32.66 -5.09
CA VAL A 25 0.40 -31.75 -5.10
C VAL A 25 0.34 -30.92 -3.82
N LEU A 26 0.56 -31.51 -2.64
CA LEU A 26 0.57 -30.76 -1.38
C LEU A 26 1.71 -29.73 -1.35
N GLY A 27 2.89 -30.09 -1.87
CA GLY A 27 4.01 -29.16 -2.03
C GLY A 27 3.67 -27.99 -2.95
N PHE A 28 3.05 -28.26 -4.10
CA PHE A 28 2.62 -27.23 -5.04
C PHE A 28 1.57 -26.29 -4.45
N VAL A 29 0.57 -26.82 -3.73
CA VAL A 29 -0.46 -26.01 -3.07
C VAL A 29 0.16 -25.06 -2.03
N GLY A 30 1.13 -25.54 -1.24
CA GLY A 30 1.85 -24.71 -0.28
C GLY A 30 2.59 -23.53 -0.94
N LEU A 31 3.21 -23.77 -2.09
CA LEU A 31 3.84 -22.71 -2.88
C LEU A 31 2.82 -21.73 -3.47
N GLN A 32 1.68 -22.25 -3.95
CA GLN A 32 0.61 -21.43 -4.52
C GLN A 32 0.02 -20.45 -3.50
N LEU A 33 -0.18 -20.87 -2.24
CA LEU A 33 -0.67 -19.99 -1.19
C LEU A 33 0.28 -18.80 -0.96
N ARG A 34 1.59 -19.07 -0.84
CA ARG A 34 2.59 -18.00 -0.67
C ARG A 34 2.66 -17.07 -1.87
N ALA A 35 2.49 -17.61 -3.09
CA ALA A 35 2.46 -16.81 -4.30
C ALA A 35 1.26 -15.85 -4.33
N VAL A 36 0.09 -16.29 -3.85
CA VAL A 36 -1.11 -15.45 -3.74
C VAL A 36 -0.90 -14.31 -2.73
N GLU A 37 -0.35 -14.61 -1.55
CA GLU A 37 -0.03 -13.60 -0.53
C GLU A 37 0.95 -12.54 -1.07
N ALA A 38 2.04 -12.98 -1.71
CA ALA A 38 3.02 -12.09 -2.31
C ALA A 38 2.41 -11.23 -3.43
N THR A 39 1.51 -11.80 -4.23
CA THR A 39 0.81 -11.06 -5.30
C THR A 39 -0.14 -10.01 -4.72
N SER A 40 -0.88 -10.35 -3.66
CA SER A 40 -1.78 -9.41 -2.99
C SER A 40 -1.02 -8.23 -2.37
N GLU A 41 0.11 -8.50 -1.71
CA GLU A 41 0.96 -7.45 -1.15
C GLU A 41 1.60 -6.59 -2.25
N GLY A 42 2.04 -7.21 -3.36
CA GLY A 42 2.54 -6.48 -4.52
C GLY A 42 1.47 -5.56 -5.13
N PHE A 43 0.22 -6.02 -5.22
CA PHE A 43 -0.89 -5.21 -5.70
C PHE A 43 -1.14 -3.99 -4.80
N ASN A 44 -1.19 -4.19 -3.48
CA ASN A 44 -1.36 -3.09 -2.52
C ASN A 44 -0.24 -2.05 -2.64
N ARG A 45 1.01 -2.49 -2.78
CA ARG A 45 2.15 -1.57 -3.00
C ARG A 45 1.99 -0.75 -4.28
N ILE A 46 1.57 -1.37 -5.37
CA ILE A 46 1.34 -0.66 -6.64
C ILE A 46 0.22 0.37 -6.50
N GLN A 47 -0.89 0.00 -5.88
CA GLN A 47 -2.00 0.94 -5.64
C GLN A 47 -1.57 2.12 -4.77
N ALA A 48 -0.88 1.86 -3.67
CA ALA A 48 -0.35 2.91 -2.79
C ALA A 48 0.61 3.85 -3.52
N MET A 49 1.52 3.29 -4.33
CA MET A 49 2.44 4.08 -5.17
C MET A 49 1.70 4.94 -6.20
N ASN A 50 0.65 4.41 -6.82
CA ASN A 50 -0.15 5.15 -7.81
C ASN A 50 -0.88 6.32 -7.16
N ILE A 51 -1.52 6.11 -6.00
CA ILE A 51 -2.21 7.18 -5.26
C ILE A 51 -1.22 8.27 -4.83
N ALA A 52 -0.07 7.87 -4.26
CA ALA A 52 0.96 8.83 -3.85
C ALA A 52 1.49 9.64 -5.03
N ARG A 53 1.77 8.97 -6.16
CA ARG A 53 2.31 9.61 -7.36
C ARG A 53 1.32 10.55 -8.02
N ASP A 54 0.07 10.14 -8.15
CA ASP A 54 -0.99 10.98 -8.70
C ASP A 54 -1.16 12.26 -7.88
N LEU A 55 -1.24 12.12 -6.55
CA LEU A 55 -1.34 13.26 -5.65
C LEU A 55 -0.10 14.17 -5.71
N ALA A 56 1.11 13.60 -5.75
CA ALA A 56 2.35 14.38 -5.87
C ALA A 56 2.41 15.17 -7.19
N GLU A 57 1.98 14.57 -8.31
CA GLU A 57 1.92 15.28 -9.59
C GLU A 57 0.84 16.36 -9.59
N LYS A 58 -0.33 16.12 -8.99
CA LYS A 58 -1.38 17.14 -8.82
C LYS A 58 -0.87 18.33 -7.99
N MET A 59 -0.17 18.08 -6.88
CA MET A 59 0.50 19.12 -6.09
C MET A 59 1.55 19.90 -6.89
N ARG A 60 2.34 19.20 -7.72
CA ARG A 60 3.35 19.84 -8.57
C ARG A 60 2.72 20.71 -9.65
N MET A 61 1.59 20.30 -10.22
CA MET A 61 0.85 21.06 -11.21
C MET A 61 0.16 22.28 -10.59
N ASN A 62 -0.26 22.17 -9.33
CA ASN A 62 -0.91 23.23 -8.56
C ASN A 62 0.00 23.77 -7.43
N ASN A 63 1.16 24.29 -7.82
CA ASN A 63 2.26 24.63 -6.91
C ASN A 63 2.21 26.03 -6.28
N SER A 64 1.06 26.72 -6.36
CA SER A 64 0.92 28.02 -5.71
C SER A 64 1.02 27.87 -4.18
N THR A 65 1.60 28.85 -3.48
CA THR A 65 1.75 28.79 -2.02
C THR A 65 0.43 28.56 -1.30
N ALA A 66 -0.65 29.17 -1.78
CA ALA A 66 -2.00 28.99 -1.24
C ALA A 66 -2.54 27.57 -1.47
N ALA A 67 -2.30 26.99 -2.65
CA ALA A 67 -2.71 25.61 -2.94
C ALA A 67 -1.92 24.58 -2.12
N LEU A 68 -0.61 24.73 -1.99
CA LEU A 68 0.22 23.82 -1.17
C LEU A 68 -0.21 23.84 0.31
N ALA A 69 -0.52 25.02 0.85
CA ALA A 69 -1.09 25.15 2.20
C ALA A 69 -2.46 24.45 2.33
N ALA A 70 -3.27 24.50 1.27
CA ALA A 70 -4.55 23.81 1.21
C ALA A 70 -4.38 22.30 1.12
N TYR A 71 -3.47 21.76 0.30
CA TYR A 71 -3.14 20.32 0.30
C TYR A 71 -2.75 19.85 1.69
N LYS A 72 -1.83 20.58 2.35
CA LYS A 72 -1.39 20.26 3.72
C LYS A 72 -2.54 20.20 4.71
N THR A 73 -3.42 21.20 4.69
CA THR A 73 -4.55 21.29 5.62
C THR A 73 -5.59 20.20 5.37
N ASN A 74 -5.89 19.92 4.10
CA ASN A 74 -6.89 18.93 3.73
C ASN A 74 -6.40 17.50 3.95
N LEU A 75 -5.10 17.22 3.77
CA LEU A 75 -4.49 15.91 4.02
C LEU A 75 -4.17 15.65 5.50
N ALA A 76 -4.14 16.66 6.36
CA ALA A 76 -3.75 16.49 7.77
C ALA A 76 -4.77 15.73 8.64
N SER A 77 -6.02 15.56 8.19
CA SER A 77 -7.06 14.87 8.94
C SER A 77 -8.02 14.14 8.01
N THR A 78 -8.42 12.94 8.39
CA THR A 78 -9.41 12.12 7.66
C THR A 78 -10.74 12.86 7.45
N THR A 79 -11.13 13.74 8.36
CA THR A 79 -12.36 14.54 8.21
C THR A 79 -12.25 15.54 7.07
N ASN A 80 -11.10 16.20 6.94
CA ASN A 80 -10.87 17.15 5.85
C ASN A 80 -10.67 16.41 4.52
N GLN A 81 -10.00 15.26 4.55
CA GLN A 81 -9.84 14.39 3.39
C GLN A 81 -11.19 13.90 2.86
N ALA A 82 -12.13 13.57 3.76
CA ALA A 82 -13.48 13.13 3.40
C ALA A 82 -14.39 14.26 2.89
N ALA A 83 -14.03 15.53 3.12
CA ALA A 83 -14.86 16.66 2.73
C ALA A 83 -14.86 16.82 1.19
N SER A 84 -15.98 16.54 0.55
CA SER A 84 -16.17 16.84 -0.87
C SER A 84 -16.46 18.33 -1.03
N GLY A 85 -15.47 19.08 -1.55
CA GLY A 85 -15.63 20.48 -1.95
C GLY A 85 -16.40 20.63 -3.27
N SER A 86 -16.16 21.73 -3.98
CA SER A 86 -16.67 21.95 -5.35
C SER A 86 -16.18 20.88 -6.33
N ASP A 87 -17.05 20.42 -7.23
CA ASP A 87 -16.67 19.46 -8.27
C ASP A 87 -15.87 20.17 -9.37
N CYS A 88 -14.55 19.98 -9.34
CA CYS A 88 -13.65 20.60 -10.29
C CYS A 88 -13.62 19.92 -11.66
N TYR A 89 -14.49 18.93 -11.93
CA TYR A 89 -14.71 18.40 -13.27
C TYR A 89 -15.74 19.22 -14.06
N SER A 90 -16.76 19.75 -13.40
CA SER A 90 -17.83 20.53 -14.03
C SER A 90 -17.73 22.03 -13.76
N ASP A 91 -17.13 22.42 -12.63
CA ASP A 91 -17.07 23.82 -12.20
C ASP A 91 -15.67 24.41 -12.27
N PHE A 92 -15.60 25.74 -12.36
CA PHE A 92 -14.34 26.45 -12.25
C PHE A 92 -13.83 26.43 -10.80
N CYS A 93 -12.65 25.85 -10.58
CA CYS A 93 -12.00 25.81 -9.28
C CYS A 93 -10.81 26.77 -9.20
N THR A 94 -10.77 27.53 -8.11
CA THR A 94 -9.54 28.24 -7.72
C THR A 94 -8.45 27.23 -7.33
N PRO A 95 -7.16 27.61 -7.35
CA PRO A 95 -6.07 26.74 -6.91
C PRO A 95 -6.29 26.07 -5.55
N VAL A 96 -6.91 26.80 -4.60
CA VAL A 96 -7.23 26.28 -3.26
C VAL A 96 -8.40 25.29 -3.30
N ALA A 97 -9.46 25.58 -4.04
CA ALA A 97 -10.59 24.68 -4.20
C ALA A 97 -10.19 23.39 -4.93
N LYS A 98 -9.34 23.50 -5.95
CA LYS A 98 -8.78 22.35 -6.68
C LYS A 98 -7.95 21.45 -5.78
N ALA A 99 -7.14 22.03 -4.88
CA ALA A 99 -6.38 21.24 -3.91
C ALA A 99 -7.28 20.44 -2.97
N ALA A 100 -8.36 21.02 -2.45
CA ALA A 100 -9.31 20.29 -1.59
C ALA A 100 -10.00 19.15 -2.36
N PHE A 101 -10.39 19.40 -3.61
CA PHE A 101 -10.99 18.41 -4.49
C PHE A 101 -10.04 17.24 -4.80
N ASP A 102 -8.78 17.54 -5.15
CA ASP A 102 -7.77 16.53 -5.45
C ASP A 102 -7.48 15.62 -4.25
N VAL A 103 -7.45 16.20 -3.04
CA VAL A 103 -7.29 15.44 -1.79
C VAL A 103 -8.50 14.54 -1.55
N HIS A 104 -9.72 15.03 -1.78
CA HIS A 104 -10.93 14.23 -1.65
C HIS A 104 -10.93 13.05 -2.62
N GLU A 105 -10.52 13.26 -3.87
CA GLU A 105 -10.42 12.19 -4.86
C GLU A 105 -9.38 11.13 -4.45
N ALA A 106 -8.19 11.56 -4.00
CA ALA A 106 -7.18 10.65 -3.50
C ALA A 106 -7.68 9.88 -2.27
N TYR A 107 -8.40 10.53 -1.36
CA TYR A 107 -9.02 9.91 -0.19
C TYR A 107 -10.08 8.87 -0.57
N ALA A 108 -10.94 9.17 -1.55
CA ALA A 108 -11.93 8.23 -2.04
C ALA A 108 -11.24 7.00 -2.67
N GLN A 109 -10.16 7.19 -3.45
CA GLN A 109 -9.39 6.08 -4.02
C GLN A 109 -8.70 5.25 -2.93
N ALA A 110 -8.10 5.88 -1.93
CA ALA A 110 -7.44 5.20 -0.82
C ALA A 110 -8.45 4.39 0.01
N THR A 111 -9.56 4.99 0.41
CA THR A 111 -10.57 4.30 1.24
C THR A 111 -11.24 3.14 0.51
N ASN A 112 -11.50 3.27 -0.80
CA ASN A 112 -12.01 2.18 -1.65
C ASN A 112 -11.03 0.99 -1.74
N THR A 113 -9.74 1.21 -1.53
CA THR A 113 -8.70 0.17 -1.54
C THR A 113 -8.25 -0.24 -0.13
N GLY A 114 -8.93 0.22 0.92
CA GLY A 114 -8.59 -0.09 2.32
C GLY A 114 -7.29 0.59 2.80
N MET A 115 -6.93 1.71 2.17
CA MET A 115 -5.74 2.50 2.47
C MET A 115 -6.11 3.81 3.17
N THR A 116 -5.12 4.39 3.83
CA THR A 116 -5.21 5.67 4.52
C THR A 116 -4.09 6.59 4.09
N LEU A 117 -4.36 7.89 4.09
CA LEU A 117 -3.45 8.92 3.61
C LEU A 117 -3.06 9.87 4.74
N ASN A 118 -1.86 10.42 4.63
CA ASN A 118 -1.43 11.54 5.44
C ASN A 118 -0.37 12.35 4.70
N ILE A 119 -0.16 13.59 5.14
CA ILE A 119 0.97 14.42 4.72
C ILE A 119 1.68 14.98 5.94
N MET A 120 2.99 14.83 5.97
CA MET A 120 3.83 15.33 7.06
C MET A 120 5.11 15.90 6.49
N THR A 121 5.78 16.78 7.23
CA THR A 121 7.12 17.22 6.84
C THR A 121 8.05 16.00 6.78
N CYS A 122 8.80 15.87 5.69
CA CYS A 122 9.75 14.78 5.52
C CYS A 122 10.81 14.84 6.63
N PRO A 123 10.96 13.77 7.43
CA PRO A 123 11.94 13.72 8.51
C PRO A 123 13.37 13.83 7.97
N GLY A 124 14.25 14.47 8.75
CA GLY A 124 15.66 14.66 8.38
C GLY A 124 15.91 15.67 7.24
N THR A 125 14.89 16.37 6.76
CA THR A 125 15.06 17.40 5.72
C THR A 125 15.04 18.82 6.30
N ALA A 126 16.08 19.61 6.00
CA ALA A 126 16.14 21.02 6.40
C ALA A 126 15.27 21.94 5.54
N ASN A 127 14.84 21.45 4.37
CA ASN A 127 14.13 22.23 3.35
C ASN A 127 12.61 22.29 3.56
N GLY A 128 12.07 21.66 4.60
CA GLY A 128 10.63 21.68 4.90
C GLY A 128 9.75 20.95 3.87
N ARG A 129 10.33 20.03 3.10
CA ARG A 129 9.62 19.25 2.08
C ARG A 129 8.51 18.43 2.71
N GLN A 130 7.44 18.21 1.97
CA GLN A 130 6.30 17.43 2.43
C GLN A 130 6.41 16.00 1.92
N CYS A 131 6.03 15.03 2.73
CA CYS A 131 6.02 13.62 2.40
C CYS A 131 4.57 13.13 2.47
N ILE A 132 4.13 12.49 1.40
CA ILE A 132 2.83 11.81 1.31
C ILE A 132 3.03 10.39 1.83
N TYR A 133 2.23 10.02 2.82
CA TYR A 133 2.19 8.69 3.40
C TYR A 133 0.93 7.99 2.94
N VAL A 134 1.08 6.77 2.42
CA VAL A 134 -0.03 5.89 2.07
C VAL A 134 0.18 4.57 2.80
N ALA A 135 -0.74 4.20 3.68
CA ALA A 135 -0.62 3.01 4.50
C ALA A 135 -1.87 2.11 4.37
N TRP A 136 -1.68 0.80 4.48
CA TRP A 136 -2.74 -0.20 4.46
C TRP A 136 -2.59 -1.20 5.60
N ASN A 137 -3.57 -2.08 5.78
CA ASN A 137 -3.63 -3.04 6.89
C ASN A 137 -3.55 -2.33 8.27
N LYS A 138 -2.81 -2.90 9.22
CA LYS A 138 -2.64 -2.38 10.58
C LYS A 138 -1.46 -1.40 10.69
N THR A 139 -1.28 -0.57 9.66
CA THR A 139 -0.25 0.47 9.62
C THR A 139 -0.92 1.82 9.48
N ASP A 140 -0.58 2.75 10.37
CA ASP A 140 -1.04 4.13 10.26
C ASP A 140 0.00 4.98 9.51
N PRO A 141 -0.44 5.92 8.66
CA PRO A 141 0.41 6.76 7.81
C PRO A 141 1.06 7.88 8.63
N VAL A 142 1.76 7.52 9.70
CA VAL A 142 2.35 8.43 10.68
C VAL A 142 3.81 8.09 10.94
N ASP A 143 4.58 9.08 11.40
CA ASP A 143 5.98 8.94 11.80
C ASP A 143 6.09 9.01 13.32
N THR A 144 6.66 8.00 13.97
CA THR A 144 6.93 7.89 15.43
C THR A 144 5.75 8.10 16.40
N THR A 145 4.57 8.48 15.91
CA THR A 145 3.47 9.07 16.68
C THR A 145 2.33 8.08 16.96
N THR A 146 1.35 8.55 17.75
CA THR A 146 0.17 7.81 18.21
C THR A 146 -0.53 7.06 17.09
N THR A 147 -0.46 5.74 17.17
CA THR A 147 -1.23 4.85 16.32
C THR A 147 -2.57 4.51 16.95
N THR A 148 -3.51 4.11 16.11
CA THR A 148 -4.73 3.42 16.52
C THR A 148 -4.36 2.17 17.30
N THR A 149 -5.15 1.79 18.30
CA THR A 149 -4.86 0.61 19.13
C THR A 149 -4.68 -0.64 18.27
N GLY A 150 -3.51 -1.27 18.34
CA GLY A 150 -3.15 -2.45 17.56
C GLY A 150 -2.58 -2.15 16.16
N HIS A 151 -2.34 -0.89 15.83
CA HIS A 151 -1.65 -0.46 14.61
C HIS A 151 -0.20 -0.04 14.92
N ILE A 152 0.65 -0.08 13.90
CA ILE A 152 2.04 0.40 13.95
C ILE A 152 2.22 1.64 13.07
N ALA A 153 3.17 2.50 13.43
CA ALA A 153 3.52 3.67 12.62
C ALA A 153 4.23 3.20 11.35
N CYS A 154 4.01 3.91 10.24
CA CYS A 154 4.68 3.64 8.97
C CYS A 154 6.20 3.79 9.10
N THR A 155 6.65 4.88 9.73
CA THR A 155 8.07 5.18 9.89
C THR A 155 8.41 5.47 11.34
N ASN A 156 9.69 5.28 11.65
CA ASN A 156 10.30 5.68 12.89
C ASN A 156 11.54 6.52 12.55
N SER A 157 11.37 7.83 12.58
CA SER A 157 12.44 8.76 12.26
C SER A 157 13.04 9.40 13.51
N THR A 158 14.34 9.63 13.45
CA THR A 158 15.10 10.32 14.50
C THR A 158 15.74 11.57 13.92
N SER A 159 16.41 12.36 14.77
CA SER A 159 17.14 13.56 14.33
C SER A 159 18.22 13.27 13.28
N SER A 160 18.64 12.02 13.11
CA SER A 160 19.75 11.61 12.23
C SER A 160 19.40 10.46 11.27
N GLY A 161 18.13 10.05 11.15
CA GLY A 161 17.78 8.93 10.28
C GLY A 161 16.28 8.77 10.03
N PHE A 162 15.96 8.19 8.88
CA PHE A 162 14.63 7.80 8.46
C PHE A 162 14.60 6.29 8.22
N SER A 163 13.67 5.58 8.85
CA SER A 163 13.48 4.15 8.64
C SER A 163 12.01 3.77 8.70
N TYR A 164 11.63 2.80 7.86
CA TYR A 164 10.34 2.12 7.98
C TYR A 164 10.31 1.29 9.26
N ASN A 165 9.16 1.20 9.91
CA ASN A 165 8.99 0.30 11.05
C ASN A 165 8.98 -1.16 10.57
N GLU A 166 9.47 -2.08 11.41
CA GLU A 166 9.41 -3.50 11.14
C GLU A 166 7.95 -3.92 11.01
N TYR A 167 7.61 -4.65 9.93
CA TYR A 167 6.25 -5.07 9.57
C TYR A 167 5.30 -3.96 9.09
N SER A 168 5.77 -2.72 8.92
CA SER A 168 4.94 -1.66 8.34
C SER A 168 4.60 -1.94 6.88
N THR A 169 3.34 -1.66 6.54
CA THR A 169 2.78 -1.76 5.19
C THR A 169 2.37 -0.38 4.74
N CYS A 170 3.35 0.35 4.22
CA CYS A 170 3.15 1.71 3.73
C CYS A 170 4.16 2.10 2.65
N ILE A 171 3.87 3.22 2.00
CA ILE A 171 4.73 3.91 1.05
C ILE A 171 4.84 5.37 1.50
N VAL A 172 6.06 5.90 1.45
CA VAL A 172 6.33 7.32 1.65
C VAL A 172 6.91 7.90 0.36
N MET A 173 6.30 8.99 -0.11
CA MET A 173 6.73 9.69 -1.30
C MET A 173 7.00 11.16 -0.98
N GLU A 174 8.20 11.63 -1.33
CA GLU A 174 8.53 13.04 -1.23
C GLU A 174 7.72 13.85 -2.25
N ALA A 175 7.17 14.97 -1.80
CA ALA A 175 6.41 15.95 -2.55
C ALA A 175 6.90 17.38 -2.21
N TYR A 176 6.25 18.37 -2.82
CA TYR A 176 6.62 19.79 -2.75
C TYR A 176 6.06 20.50 -1.51
#